data_AF-A0A2D8FRF0-F1
#
_entry.id   AF-A0A2D8FRF0-F1
#
_cell.length_a   1.000
_cell.length_b   1.000
_cell.length_c   1.000
_cell.angle_alpha   90.00
_cell.angle_beta   90.00
_cell.angle_gamma   90.00
#
_symmetry.space_group_name_H-M   'P 1'
#
loop_
_entity.id
_entity.type
_entity.pdbx_description
1 polymer ?
#
loop_
_entity_poly.entity_id
_entity_poly.type
_entity_poly.pdbx_seq_one_letter_code
_entity_poly.pdbx_strand_id
1 'polypeptide(L)'
;MELIIGPRTYSTWSLRGWLVMKRTGADFTTVDVRYETQAQKGALRQVSPSGFVPVLRHGDTLIWDTLAIAEWAAETYPEARLWPADPTARALAR
;
A
#
# COMPACT_ATOMS: atom_id res chain seq x y z
N MET A 1 12.39 -0.95 2.49
CA MET A 1 10.93 -0.76 2.52
C MET A 1 10.28 -1.95 1.83
N GLU A 2 9.24 -2.53 2.42
CA GLU A 2 8.55 -3.70 1.87
C GLU A 2 7.06 -3.42 1.72
N LEU A 3 6.47 -3.76 0.59
CA LEU A 3 5.02 -3.72 0.38
C LEU A 3 4.47 -5.15 0.34
N ILE A 4 3.75 -5.52 1.38
CA ILE A 4 3.07 -6.81 1.50
C ILE A 4 1.75 -6.70 0.73
N ILE A 5 1.55 -7.61 -0.21
CA ILE A 5 0.45 -7.56 -1.17
C ILE A 5 -0.16 -8.93 -1.41
N GLY A 6 -1.43 -8.94 -1.75
CA GLY A 6 -2.08 -10.10 -2.33
C GLY A 6 -1.70 -10.29 -3.80
N PRO A 7 -2.18 -11.37 -4.43
CA PRO A 7 -2.01 -11.59 -5.87
C PRO A 7 -2.49 -10.37 -6.66
N ARG A 8 -1.55 -9.68 -7.32
CA ARG A 8 -1.81 -8.39 -8.02
C ARG A 8 -2.91 -8.47 -9.07
N THR A 9 -3.10 -9.64 -9.66
CA THR A 9 -4.14 -9.92 -10.68
C THR A 9 -5.55 -9.98 -10.10
N TYR A 10 -5.69 -10.25 -8.80
CA TYR A 10 -6.99 -10.49 -8.15
C TYR A 10 -7.29 -9.53 -7.00
N SER A 11 -6.29 -8.83 -6.47
CA SER A 11 -6.43 -7.86 -5.38
C SER A 11 -6.28 -6.43 -5.91
N THR A 12 -7.40 -5.79 -6.23
CA THR A 12 -7.41 -4.38 -6.68
C THR A 12 -6.84 -3.44 -5.63
N TRP A 13 -7.07 -3.71 -4.34
CA TRP A 13 -6.48 -2.97 -3.23
C TRP A 13 -4.94 -3.06 -3.22
N SER A 14 -4.40 -4.26 -3.42
CA SER A 14 -2.95 -4.46 -3.51
C SER A 14 -2.36 -3.78 -4.75
N LEU A 15 -3.05 -3.87 -5.88
CA LEU A 15 -2.63 -3.21 -7.12
C LEU A 15 -2.57 -1.69 -6.94
N ARG A 16 -3.58 -1.08 -6.30
CA ARG A 16 -3.58 0.36 -6.01
C ARG A 16 -2.38 0.79 -5.17
N GLY A 17 -2.14 0.12 -4.04
CA GLY A 17 -0.98 0.42 -3.19
C GLY A 17 0.34 0.24 -3.92
N TRP A 18 0.46 -0.79 -4.75
CA TRP A 18 1.65 -1.03 -5.57
C TRP A 18 1.86 0.06 -6.63
N LEU A 19 0.80 0.48 -7.34
CA LEU A 19 0.89 1.53 -8.35
C LEU A 19 1.30 2.88 -7.75
N VAL A 20 0.77 3.23 -6.58
CA VAL A 20 1.17 4.42 -5.81
C VAL A 20 2.67 4.38 -5.53
N MET A 21 3.17 3.30 -4.93
CA MET A 21 4.60 3.15 -4.60
C MET A 21 5.49 3.09 -5.84
N LYS A 22 5.03 2.50 -6.95
CA LYS A 22 5.77 2.54 -8.22
C LYS A 22 5.84 3.94 -8.79
N ARG A 23 4.78 4.76 -8.64
CA ARG A 23 4.74 6.13 -9.16
C ARG A 23 5.70 7.06 -8.44
N THR A 24 6.03 6.79 -7.18
CA THR A 24 7.02 7.60 -6.45
C THR A 24 8.44 7.42 -6.98
N GLY A 25 8.74 6.30 -7.65
CA GLY A 25 10.11 5.95 -8.04
C GLY A 25 10.96 5.44 -6.88
N ALA A 26 10.37 5.24 -5.70
CA ALA A 26 11.08 4.71 -4.54
C ALA A 26 11.55 3.27 -4.77
N ASP A 27 12.69 2.91 -4.19
CA ASP A 27 13.15 1.52 -4.11
C ASP A 27 12.38 0.78 -3.01
N PHE A 28 11.64 -0.25 -3.40
CA PHE A 28 10.96 -1.14 -2.48
C PHE A 28 10.85 -2.56 -3.04
N THR A 29 10.76 -3.53 -2.14
CA THR A 29 10.46 -4.92 -2.48
C THR A 29 9.00 -5.24 -2.21
N THR A 30 8.51 -6.32 -2.81
CA THR A 30 7.14 -6.78 -2.62
C THR A 30 7.12 -8.18 -2.06
N VAL A 31 6.28 -8.40 -1.06
CA VAL A 31 6.04 -9.72 -0.47
C VAL A 31 4.64 -10.16 -0.87
N ASP A 32 4.56 -11.13 -1.78
CA ASP A 32 3.28 -11.70 -2.20
C ASP A 32 2.77 -12.72 -1.16
N VAL A 33 1.61 -12.43 -0.58
CA VAL A 33 0.95 -13.32 0.39
C VAL A 33 -0.30 -13.94 -0.21
N ARG A 34 -0.52 -15.21 0.10
CA ARG A 34 -1.76 -15.93 -0.19
C ARG A 34 -2.64 -15.92 1.05
N TYR A 35 -3.97 -15.90 0.86
CA TYR A 35 -4.97 -15.85 1.93
C TYR A 35 -6.24 -16.63 1.57
N GLU A 36 -6.08 -17.70 0.79
CA GLU A 36 -7.16 -18.53 0.27
C GLU A 36 -7.64 -19.55 1.32
N THR A 37 -6.72 -20.04 2.17
CA THR A 37 -7.03 -20.99 3.26
C THR A 37 -7.13 -20.32 4.63
N GLN A 38 -7.73 -20.99 5.62
CA GLN A 38 -7.79 -20.48 7.00
C GLN A 38 -6.40 -20.32 7.63
N ALA A 39 -5.49 -21.27 7.37
CA ALA A 39 -4.11 -21.18 7.84
C ALA A 39 -3.40 -19.95 7.25
N GLN A 40 -3.59 -19.69 5.96
CA GLN A 40 -3.03 -18.53 5.27
C GLN A 40 -3.61 -17.21 5.79
N LYS A 41 -4.93 -17.14 6.04
CA LYS A 41 -5.58 -15.98 6.68
C LYS A 41 -5.07 -15.77 8.11
N GLY A 42 -4.80 -16.84 8.84
CA GLY A 42 -4.15 -16.79 10.16
C GLY A 42 -2.74 -16.18 10.10
N ALA A 43 -1.92 -16.63 9.15
CA ALA A 43 -0.59 -16.06 8.92
C ALA A 43 -0.63 -14.58 8.50
N LEU A 44 -1.58 -14.19 7.64
CA LEU A 44 -1.76 -12.79 7.24
C LEU A 44 -2.03 -11.86 8.44
N ARG A 45 -2.83 -12.30 9.41
CA ARG A 45 -3.12 -11.51 10.63
C ARG A 45 -1.90 -11.27 11.51
N GLN A 46 -0.83 -12.05 11.36
CA GLN A 46 0.43 -11.81 12.08
C GLN A 46 1.25 -10.66 11.49
N VAL A 47 1.03 -10.33 10.21
CA VAL A 47 1.78 -9.29 9.49
C VAL A 47 0.93 -8.09 9.05
N SER A 48 -0.40 -8.22 9.15
CA SER A 48 -1.37 -7.17 8.83
C SER A 48 -2.29 -6.92 10.03
N PRO A 49 -2.22 -5.74 10.65
CA PRO A 49 -3.11 -5.37 11.74
C PRO A 49 -4.61 -5.43 11.37
N SER A 50 -4.95 -5.14 10.11
CA SER A 50 -6.32 -5.23 9.62
C SER A 50 -6.72 -6.65 9.18
N GLY A 51 -5.75 -7.56 9.02
CA GLY A 51 -5.97 -8.86 8.39
C GLY A 51 -6.19 -8.79 6.87
N PHE A 52 -5.90 -7.63 6.25
CA PHE A 52 -6.01 -7.40 4.81
C PHE A 52 -4.70 -6.85 4.23
N VAL A 53 -4.64 -6.79 2.90
CA VAL A 53 -3.52 -6.24 2.12
C VAL A 53 -4.04 -5.15 1.19
N PRO A 54 -3.24 -4.11 0.87
CA PRO A 54 -1.79 -4.00 1.07
C PRO A 54 -1.39 -3.57 2.49
N VAL A 55 -0.14 -3.88 2.87
CA VAL A 55 0.53 -3.31 4.05
C VAL A 55 1.92 -2.84 3.65
N LEU A 56 2.20 -1.56 3.84
CA LEU A 56 3.54 -1.01 3.71
C LEU A 56 4.27 -1.16 5.04
N ARG A 57 5.43 -1.80 5.02
CA ARG A 57 6.38 -1.86 6.14
C ARG A 57 7.55 -0.92 5.87
N HIS A 58 7.70 0.08 6.75
CA HIS A 58 8.79 1.05 6.73
C HIS A 58 9.44 1.11 8.12
N GLY A 59 10.58 0.44 8.27
CA GLY A 59 11.17 0.19 9.60
C GLY A 59 10.19 -0.59 10.47
N ASP A 60 9.93 -0.08 11.67
CA ASP A 60 8.97 -0.65 12.63
C ASP A 60 7.52 -0.19 12.39
N THR A 61 7.30 0.72 11.43
CA THR A 61 5.97 1.22 11.11
C THR A 61 5.28 0.35 10.08
N LEU A 62 4.03 0.00 10.36
CA LEU A 62 3.11 -0.65 9.42
C LEU A 62 2.02 0.34 9.01
N ILE A 63 1.73 0.42 7.72
CA ILE A 63 0.64 1.24 7.16
C ILE A 63 -0.23 0.32 6.31
N TRP A 64 -1.47 0.05 6.73
CA TRP A 64 -2.30 -1.06 6.23
C TRP A 64 -3.61 -0.63 5.54
N ASP A 65 -3.67 0.63 5.11
CA ASP A 65 -4.77 1.17 4.30
C ASP A 65 -4.20 1.81 3.03
N THR A 66 -4.82 1.59 1.88
CA THR A 66 -4.30 2.07 0.58
C THR A 66 -4.25 3.59 0.50
N LEU A 67 -5.25 4.30 1.04
CA LEU A 67 -5.25 5.76 1.04
C LEU A 67 -4.21 6.29 2.03
N ALA A 68 -4.07 5.65 3.20
CA ALA A 68 -3.00 6.00 4.14
C ALA A 68 -1.60 5.80 3.54
N ILE A 69 -1.37 4.72 2.78
CA ILE A 69 -0.13 4.52 2.01
C ILE A 69 0.07 5.64 1.00
N ALA A 70 -0.99 6.07 0.31
CA ALA A 70 -0.90 7.15 -0.68
C ALA A 70 -0.58 8.52 -0.05
N GLU A 71 -1.20 8.85 1.08
CA GLU A 71 -0.87 10.08 1.83
C GLU A 71 0.57 10.05 2.34
N TRP A 72 0.98 8.95 2.98
CA TRP A 72 2.35 8.78 3.45
C TRP A 72 3.37 8.90 2.30
N ALA A 73 3.06 8.29 1.15
CA ALA A 73 3.91 8.37 -0.04
C ALA A 73 3.97 9.80 -0.61
N ALA A 74 2.86 10.54 -0.59
CA ALA A 74 2.82 11.93 -1.06
C ALA A 74 3.62 12.89 -0.16
N GLU A 75 3.62 12.64 1.15
CA GLU A 75 4.42 13.38 2.12
C GLU A 75 5.91 13.03 2.03
N THR A 76 6.23 11.75 1.81
CA THR A 76 7.61 11.24 1.80
C THR A 76 8.31 11.52 0.46
N TYR A 77 7.58 11.50 -0.65
CA TYR A 77 8.09 11.66 -2.02
C TYR A 77 7.35 12.82 -2.73
N PRO A 78 7.47 14.07 -2.25
CA PRO A 78 6.71 15.21 -2.77
C PRO A 78 7.00 15.48 -4.26
N GLU A 79 8.20 15.15 -4.74
CA GLU A 79 8.61 15.25 -6.15
C GLU A 79 7.77 14.38 -7.10
N ALA A 80 7.19 13.29 -6.59
CA ALA A 80 6.33 12.40 -7.35
C ALA A 80 4.99 13.05 -7.73
N ARG A 81 4.60 14.14 -7.03
CA ARG A 81 3.37 14.91 -7.27
C ARG A 81 2.15 14.00 -7.42
N LEU A 82 1.97 13.07 -6.47
CA LEU A 82 0.89 12.10 -6.47
C LEU A 82 -0.50 12.75 -6.44
N TRP A 83 -0.59 13.91 -5.80
CA TRP A 83 -1.82 14.68 -5.68
C TRP A 83 -1.75 16.01 -6.45
N PRO A 84 -2.89 16.48 -7.00
CA PRO A 84 -3.02 17.84 -7.50
C PRO A 84 -2.62 18.89 -6.45
N ALA A 85 -2.13 20.05 -6.91
CA ALA A 85 -1.82 21.19 -6.04
C ALA A 85 -3.09 21.95 -5.58
N ASP A 86 -4.12 21.98 -6.43
CA ASP A 86 -5.41 22.58 -6.10
C ASP A 86 -6.14 21.78 -4.99
N PRO A 87 -6.62 22.43 -3.91
CA PRO A 87 -7.27 21.74 -2.80
C PRO A 87 -8.54 20.96 -3.21
N THR A 88 -9.36 21.53 -4.10
CA THR A 88 -10.62 20.90 -4.53
C THR A 88 -10.35 19.69 -5.41
N ALA A 89 -9.45 19.82 -6.40
CA ALA A 89 -9.03 18.72 -7.25
C ALA A 89 -8.36 17.60 -6.45
N ARG A 90 -7.57 17.93 -5.42
CA ARG A 90 -6.99 16.96 -4.51
C ARG A 90 -8.05 16.20 -3.71
N ALA A 91 -9.07 16.90 -3.20
CA ALA A 91 -10.15 16.26 -2.47
C ALA A 91 -10.95 15.29 -3.35
N LEU A 92 -11.15 15.61 -4.63
CA LEU A 92 -11.83 14.72 -5.58
C LEU A 92 -10.99 13.51 -6.01
N ALA A 93 -9.67 13.60 -5.91
CA ALA A 93 -8.75 12.54 -6.33
C ALA A 93 -8.48 11.48 -5.24
N ARG A 94 -8.71 11.81 -3.97
CA ARG A 94 -8.52 10.94 -2.79
C ARG A 94 -9.73 10.05 -2.55
#